data_AF-A0A0V0I8J7-F1
#
_entry.id   AF-A0A0V0I8J7-F1
#
_cell.length_a   1.000
_cell.length_b   1.000
_cell.length_c   1.000
_cell.angle_alpha   90.00
_cell.angle_beta   90.00
_cell.angle_gamma   90.00
#
_symmetry.space_group_name_H-M   'P 1'
#
loop_
_entity.id
_entity.type
_entity.pdbx_description
1 polymer ?
#
loop_
_entity_poly.entity_id
_entity_poly.type
_entity_poly.pdbx_seq_one_letter_code
_entity_poly.pdbx_strand_id
1 'polypeptide(L)'
;MTLTFLLALLAILCSTSVLGAEDDLYINITILQSATAQGAVCLDGSPPAYHLDRGHGSGVSSWIIYLNGGGWCSSIPDCLDHSTKPLGSTKQMKQQGFFAALLHNSSKQNPGDFISYVLYIILLYVLFS
;
A
#
# COMPACT_ATOMS: atom_id res chain seq x y z
N MET A 1 4.20 32.00 42.40
CA MET A 1 3.41 30.75 42.52
C MET A 1 2.47 30.54 41.34
N THR A 2 1.81 31.57 40.82
CA THR A 2 0.89 31.46 39.67
C THR A 2 1.60 31.25 38.32
N LEU A 3 2.71 31.94 38.07
CA LEU A 3 3.49 31.82 36.82
C LEU A 3 4.16 30.45 36.66
N THR A 4 4.67 29.87 37.75
CA THR A 4 5.27 28.52 37.78
C THR A 4 4.22 27.44 37.51
N PHE A 5 2.98 27.62 38.00
CA PHE A 5 1.87 26.73 37.69
C PHE A 5 1.44 26.82 36.23
N LEU A 6 1.41 28.01 35.66
CA LEU A 6 1.04 28.22 34.24
C LEU A 6 2.08 27.58 33.30
N LEU A 7 3.37 27.74 33.60
CA LEU A 7 4.46 27.11 32.83
C LEU A 7 4.44 25.58 32.95
N ALA A 8 4.13 25.04 34.13
CA ALA A 8 3.97 23.60 34.32
C ALA A 8 2.77 23.05 33.54
N LEU A 9 1.63 23.74 33.55
CA LEU A 9 0.44 23.37 32.76
C LEU A 9 0.71 23.39 31.25
N LEU A 10 1.40 24.42 30.75
CA LEU A 10 1.79 24.52 29.35
C LEU A 10 2.76 23.39 28.95
N ALA A 11 3.72 23.04 29.79
CA ALA A 11 4.65 21.92 29.55
C ALA A 11 3.91 20.57 29.53
N ILE A 12 2.94 20.37 30.41
CA ILE A 12 2.10 19.16 30.47
C ILE A 12 1.22 19.06 29.22
N LEU A 13 0.55 20.15 28.81
CA LEU A 13 -0.23 20.17 27.56
C LEU A 13 0.65 19.86 26.34
N CYS A 14 1.85 20.44 26.27
CA CYS A 14 2.79 20.23 25.17
C CYS A 14 3.32 18.78 25.11
N SER A 15 3.44 18.13 26.27
CA SER A 15 3.85 16.72 26.36
C SER A 15 2.75 15.77 25.88
N THR A 16 1.47 16.11 26.12
CA THR A 16 0.34 15.28 25.68
C THR A 16 0.09 15.32 24.17
N SER A 17 0.48 16.41 23.48
CA SER A 17 0.31 16.54 22.04
C SER A 17 1.33 15.74 21.21
N VAL A 18 2.37 15.18 21.82
CA VAL A 18 3.52 14.61 21.10
C VAL A 18 3.55 13.07 21.09
N LEU A 19 2.71 12.37 21.87
CA LEU A 19 2.66 10.90 21.88
C LEU A 19 1.50 10.34 21.04
N GLY A 20 1.54 10.60 19.74
CA GLY A 20 0.88 9.76 18.75
C GLY A 20 1.96 9.23 17.82
N ALA A 21 2.50 8.04 18.09
CA ALA A 21 3.33 7.36 17.10
C ALA A 21 2.46 7.12 15.85
N GLU A 22 2.87 7.66 14.71
CA GLU A 22 2.32 7.22 13.42
C GLU A 22 2.67 5.74 13.26
N ASP A 23 1.63 4.92 13.22
CA ASP A 23 1.73 3.48 12.95
C ASP A 23 1.66 3.33 11.43
N ASP A 24 2.74 3.75 10.77
CA ASP A 24 2.85 3.76 9.32
C ASP A 24 3.36 2.41 8.82
N LEU A 25 2.57 1.74 7.98
CA LEU A 25 2.93 0.44 7.41
C LEU A 25 3.26 0.56 5.92
N TYR A 26 4.56 0.47 5.60
CA TYR A 26 5.06 0.45 4.24
C TYR A 26 5.54 -0.95 3.84
N ILE A 27 4.98 -1.48 2.77
CA ILE A 27 5.31 -2.82 2.25
C ILE A 27 6.12 -2.68 0.97
N ASN A 28 7.24 -3.40 0.88
CA ASN A 28 8.09 -3.39 -0.31
C ASN A 28 7.40 -4.07 -1.50
N ILE A 29 7.72 -3.60 -2.71
CA ILE A 29 7.24 -4.17 -3.96
C ILE A 29 7.93 -5.50 -4.25
N THR A 30 7.18 -6.47 -4.76
CA THR A 30 7.70 -7.71 -5.34
C THR A 30 7.41 -7.71 -6.83
N ILE A 31 8.46 -7.70 -7.65
CA ILE A 31 8.35 -7.77 -9.10
C ILE A 31 8.36 -9.23 -9.55
N LEU A 32 7.31 -9.68 -10.23
CA LEU A 32 7.15 -11.08 -10.64
C LEU A 32 7.71 -11.30 -12.04
N GLN A 33 9.04 -11.35 -12.15
CA GLN A 33 9.75 -11.50 -13.42
C GLN A 33 9.30 -12.72 -14.22
N SER A 34 9.05 -13.84 -13.55
CA SER A 34 8.64 -15.10 -14.19
C SER A 34 7.28 -15.02 -14.91
N ALA A 35 6.43 -14.05 -14.57
CA ALA A 35 5.12 -13.87 -15.20
C ALA A 35 5.23 -13.40 -16.65
N THR A 36 6.33 -12.74 -17.02
CA THR A 36 6.57 -12.29 -18.40
C THR A 36 6.65 -13.46 -19.38
N ALA A 37 7.21 -14.61 -18.95
CA ALA A 37 7.27 -15.83 -19.74
C ALA A 37 5.87 -16.44 -20.02
N GLN A 38 4.86 -16.03 -19.25
CA GLN A 38 3.46 -16.42 -19.41
C GLN A 38 2.63 -15.35 -20.14
N GLY A 39 3.27 -14.27 -20.61
CA GLY A 39 2.61 -13.17 -21.31
C GLY A 39 1.96 -12.12 -20.40
N ALA A 40 2.07 -12.27 -19.07
CA ALA A 40 1.57 -11.27 -18.13
C ALA A 40 2.58 -10.12 -18.00
N VAL A 41 2.18 -8.93 -18.48
CA VAL A 41 2.99 -7.71 -18.49
C VAL A 41 2.14 -6.48 -18.19
N CYS A 42 2.79 -5.39 -17.81
CA CYS A 42 2.20 -4.06 -17.76
C CYS A 42 2.07 -3.45 -19.17
N LEU A 43 1.45 -2.27 -19.28
CA LEU A 43 1.22 -1.59 -20.57
C LEU A 43 2.54 -1.27 -21.32
N ASP A 44 3.64 -1.05 -20.61
CA ASP A 44 4.97 -0.82 -21.22
C ASP A 44 5.80 -2.11 -21.43
N GLY A 45 5.20 -3.29 -21.21
CA GLY A 45 5.87 -4.58 -21.30
C GLY A 45 6.73 -4.97 -20.10
N SER A 46 6.79 -4.15 -19.04
CA SER A 46 7.47 -4.52 -17.80
C SER A 46 6.71 -5.64 -17.05
N PRO A 47 7.39 -6.44 -16.20
CA PRO A 47 6.74 -7.46 -15.38
C PRO A 47 5.71 -6.86 -14.41
N PRO A 48 4.64 -7.60 -14.05
CA PRO A 48 3.69 -7.19 -13.03
C PRO A 48 4.30 -7.24 -11.63
N ALA A 49 3.65 -6.60 -10.66
CA ALA A 49 4.12 -6.55 -9.28
C ALA A 49 3.00 -6.64 -8.23
N TYR A 50 3.38 -6.86 -6.99
CA TYR A 50 2.47 -6.82 -5.85
C TYR A 50 3.20 -6.40 -4.57
N HIS A 51 2.42 -5.96 -3.59
CA HIS A 51 2.84 -5.89 -2.20
C HIS A 51 2.17 -7.02 -1.43
N LEU A 52 2.95 -7.70 -0.59
CA LEU A 52 2.45 -8.79 0.23
C LEU A 52 2.83 -8.52 1.67
N ASP A 53 1.82 -8.27 2.51
CA ASP A 53 1.97 -8.37 3.95
C ASP A 53 1.44 -9.72 4.42
N ARG A 54 2.23 -10.41 5.24
CA ARG A 54 1.90 -11.78 5.65
C ARG A 54 1.02 -11.73 6.89
N GLY A 55 -0.09 -12.46 6.83
CA GLY A 55 -0.99 -12.58 7.97
C GLY A 55 -0.29 -13.24 9.15
N HIS A 56 -0.82 -13.00 10.35
CA HIS A 56 -0.30 -13.57 11.59
C HIS A 56 -1.42 -14.10 12.49
N GLY A 57 -1.06 -14.93 13.47
CA GLY A 57 -2.01 -15.53 14.41
C GLY A 57 -3.06 -16.38 13.68
N SER A 58 -4.33 -16.12 13.95
CA SER A 58 -5.48 -16.81 13.35
C SER A 58 -5.74 -16.43 11.88
N GLY A 59 -5.18 -15.33 11.38
CA GLY A 59 -5.38 -14.86 10.02
C GLY A 59 -4.43 -15.48 8.98
N VAL A 60 -3.55 -16.41 9.38
CA VAL A 60 -2.55 -17.00 8.49
C VAL A 60 -3.15 -17.84 7.33
N SER A 61 -4.42 -18.21 7.41
CA SER A 61 -5.13 -18.94 6.35
C SER A 61 -6.11 -18.07 5.56
N SER A 62 -6.21 -16.78 5.91
CA SER A 62 -7.16 -15.85 5.32
C SER A 62 -6.43 -14.89 4.39
N TRP A 63 -7.09 -14.51 3.29
CA TRP A 63 -6.50 -13.64 2.27
C TRP A 63 -7.40 -12.44 2.00
N ILE A 64 -6.78 -11.27 1.88
CA ILE A 64 -7.37 -10.07 1.30
C ILE A 64 -6.61 -9.81 0.00
N ILE A 65 -7.32 -9.90 -1.13
CA ILE A 65 -6.77 -9.52 -2.43
C ILE A 65 -7.30 -8.13 -2.76
N TYR A 66 -6.43 -7.14 -2.73
CA TYR A 66 -6.76 -5.78 -3.10
C TYR A 66 -6.24 -5.48 -4.50
N LEU A 67 -7.14 -5.06 -5.39
CA LEU A 67 -6.81 -4.65 -6.75
C LEU A 67 -6.76 -3.13 -6.81
N ASN A 68 -5.58 -2.58 -7.11
CA ASN A 68 -5.46 -1.13 -7.20
C ASN A 68 -6.27 -0.57 -8.37
N GLY A 69 -7.00 0.52 -8.12
CA GLY A 69 -7.69 1.28 -9.15
C GLY A 69 -6.74 2.15 -9.97
N GLY A 70 -7.29 3.13 -10.69
CA GLY A 70 -6.48 4.03 -11.53
C GLY A 70 -7.09 4.44 -12.86
N GLY A 71 -8.35 4.06 -13.10
CA GLY A 71 -9.02 4.30 -14.38
C GLY A 71 -8.55 3.38 -15.50
N TRP A 72 -8.91 3.72 -16.73
CA TRP A 72 -8.57 2.97 -17.93
C TRP A 72 -8.18 3.94 -19.06
N CYS A 73 -7.48 3.41 -20.07
CA CYS A 73 -7.22 4.10 -21.32
C CYS A 73 -8.09 3.51 -22.44
N SER A 74 -8.40 4.29 -23.48
CA SER A 74 -9.38 3.90 -24.51
C SER A 74 -8.91 4.08 -25.96
N SER A 75 -7.75 4.69 -26.17
CA SER A 75 -7.15 4.85 -27.50
C SER A 75 -5.65 4.56 -27.46
N ILE A 76 -5.05 4.25 -28.61
CA ILE A 76 -3.61 3.97 -28.69
C ILE A 76 -2.76 5.12 -28.10
N PRO A 77 -2.99 6.40 -28.45
CA PRO A 77 -2.20 7.50 -27.87
C PRO A 77 -2.39 7.64 -26.35
N ASP A 78 -3.61 7.42 -25.87
CA ASP A 78 -3.97 7.48 -24.45
C ASP A 78 -3.29 6.35 -23.66
N CYS A 79 -3.37 5.12 -24.17
CA CYS A 79 -2.68 3.97 -23.56
C CYS A 79 -1.16 4.11 -23.60
N LEU A 80 -0.61 4.72 -24.65
CA LEU A 80 0.81 5.04 -24.72
C LEU A 80 1.21 6.04 -23.63
N ASP A 81 0.46 7.12 -23.40
CA ASP A 81 0.75 8.03 -22.29
C ASP A 81 0.65 7.31 -20.93
N HIS A 82 -0.42 6.53 -20.71
CA HIS A 82 -0.60 5.72 -19.50
C HIS A 82 0.56 4.76 -19.24
N SER A 83 1.11 4.13 -20.28
CA SER A 83 2.25 3.21 -20.17
C SER A 83 3.50 3.86 -19.57
N THR A 84 3.63 5.18 -19.67
CA THR A 84 4.78 5.94 -19.13
C THR A 84 4.59 6.38 -17.66
N LYS A 85 3.43 6.10 -17.06
CA LYS A 85 3.10 6.52 -15.70
C LYS A 85 3.32 5.38 -14.70
N PRO A 86 3.33 5.66 -13.38
CA PRO A 86 3.38 4.62 -12.35
C PRO A 86 2.30 3.55 -12.57
N LEU A 87 1.07 3.94 -12.94
CA LEU A 87 -0.02 3.02 -13.20
C LEU A 87 0.12 2.20 -14.51
N GLY A 88 1.15 2.39 -15.32
CA GLY A 88 1.35 1.65 -16.57
C GLY A 88 2.66 0.88 -16.67
N SER A 89 3.60 1.10 -15.74
CA SER A 89 4.95 0.54 -15.79
C SER A 89 5.54 0.33 -14.41
N THR A 90 6.02 -0.88 -14.09
CA THR A 90 6.74 -1.14 -12.84
C THR A 90 8.05 -0.37 -12.72
N LYS A 91 8.60 0.13 -13.84
CA LYS A 91 9.80 0.99 -13.85
C LYS A 91 9.55 2.37 -13.26
N GLN A 92 8.29 2.81 -13.22
CA GLN A 92 7.89 4.14 -12.74
C GLN A 92 7.21 4.09 -11.37
N MET A 93 7.13 2.92 -10.74
CA MET A 93 6.40 2.74 -9.48
C MET A 93 7.23 3.10 -8.27
N LYS A 94 6.54 3.55 -7.23
CA LYS A 94 7.11 3.60 -5.90
C LYS A 94 7.48 2.19 -5.47
N GLN A 95 8.63 2.07 -4.81
CA GLN A 95 9.14 0.78 -4.33
C GLN A 95 8.40 0.28 -3.08
N GLN A 96 7.57 1.15 -2.47
CA GLN A 96 6.82 0.87 -1.27
C GLN A 96 5.36 1.33 -1.41
N GLY A 97 4.45 0.47 -0.97
CA GLY A 97 3.02 0.75 -0.85
C GLY A 97 2.65 1.03 0.59
N PHE A 98 1.80 2.02 0.81
CA PHE A 98 1.28 2.36 2.13
C PHE A 98 0.01 1.57 2.42
N PHE A 99 0.01 0.80 3.50
CA PHE A 99 -1.12 0.00 3.95
C PHE A 99 -1.77 0.70 5.15
N ALA A 100 -3.07 0.96 5.07
CA ALA A 100 -3.84 1.59 6.11
C ALA A 100 -5.23 0.95 6.22
N ALA A 101 -5.95 1.27 7.29
CA ALA A 101 -7.29 0.75 7.55
C ALA A 101 -7.33 -0.79 7.39
N LEU A 102 -8.18 -1.32 6.51
CA LEU A 102 -8.37 -2.76 6.27
C LEU A 102 -7.09 -3.50 5.83
N LEU A 103 -6.12 -2.79 5.24
CA LEU A 103 -4.85 -3.37 4.81
C LEU A 103 -3.78 -3.32 5.91
N HIS A 104 -4.01 -2.58 6.99
CA HIS A 104 -3.05 -2.45 8.08
C HIS A 104 -2.94 -3.74 8.91
N ASN A 105 -1.78 -3.99 9.49
CA ASN A 105 -1.50 -5.16 10.32
C ASN A 105 -1.55 -4.90 11.83
N SER A 106 -2.23 -3.85 12.25
CA SER A 106 -2.45 -3.53 13.65
C SER A 106 -3.93 -3.52 13.95
N SER A 107 -4.31 -4.09 15.10
CA SER A 107 -5.71 -4.14 15.54
C SER A 107 -6.31 -2.76 15.79
N LYS A 108 -5.48 -1.71 15.88
CA LYS A 108 -5.93 -0.31 15.99
C LYS A 108 -6.54 0.20 14.68
N GLN A 109 -5.94 -0.14 13.55
CA GLN A 109 -6.39 0.31 12.22
C GLN A 109 -7.24 -0.73 11.50
N ASN A 110 -6.99 -2.01 11.76
CA ASN A 110 -7.72 -3.15 11.22
C ASN A 110 -8.30 -3.99 12.39
N PRO A 111 -9.41 -3.54 13.00
CA PRO A 111 -9.93 -4.16 14.20
C PRO A 111 -10.46 -5.58 13.94
N GLY A 112 -9.79 -6.56 14.54
CA GLY A 112 -10.15 -7.97 14.57
C GLY A 112 -9.03 -8.78 15.23
N ASP A 113 -9.38 -9.92 15.85
CA ASP A 113 -8.39 -10.86 16.42
C ASP A 113 -7.62 -11.65 15.35
N PHE A 114 -7.83 -11.31 14.07
CA PHE A 114 -7.40 -12.01 12.87
C PHE A 114 -6.87 -11.00 11.84
N ILE A 115 -5.56 -11.06 11.55
CA ILE A 115 -4.94 -10.25 10.49
C ILE A 115 -4.52 -11.19 9.38
N SER A 116 -5.17 -11.02 8.23
CA SER A 116 -5.07 -11.88 7.05
C SER A 116 -3.79 -11.61 6.26
N TYR A 117 -3.40 -12.53 5.37
CA TYR A 117 -2.46 -12.22 4.30
C TYR A 117 -3.07 -11.14 3.40
N VAL A 118 -2.40 -10.00 3.28
CA VAL A 118 -2.84 -8.91 2.41
C VAL A 118 -1.98 -8.94 1.16
N LEU A 119 -2.58 -9.39 0.05
CA LEU A 119 -2.01 -9.31 -1.29
C LEU A 119 -2.60 -8.08 -1.99
N TYR A 120 -1.83 -7.00 -2.02
CA TYR A 120 -2.17 -5.80 -2.77
C TYR A 120 -1.51 -5.88 -4.14
N ILE A 121 -2.31 -6.15 -5.17
CA ILE A 121 -1.81 -6.31 -6.53
C ILE A 121 -1.61 -4.94 -7.14
N ILE A 122 -0.37 -4.68 -7.52
CA ILE A 122 0.04 -3.47 -8.18
C ILE A 122 0.19 -3.77 -9.66
N LEU A 123 -0.78 -3.29 -10.44
CA LEU A 123 -0.91 -3.45 -11.88
C LEU A 123 -1.48 -4.78 -12.32
N LEU A 124 -2.80 -4.73 -12.42
CA LEU A 124 -3.65 -5.70 -13.10
C LEU A 124 -4.08 -5.15 -14.48
N TYR A 125 -3.18 -4.56 -15.28
CA TYR A 125 -3.46 -4.36 -16.71
C TYR A 125 -3.22 -5.64 -17.52
N VAL A 126 -3.25 -6.80 -16.85
CA VAL A 126 -3.25 -8.12 -17.48
C VAL A 126 -4.65 -8.50 -17.99
N LEU A 127 -5.71 -7.75 -17.65
CA LEU A 127 -7.08 -8.26 -17.79
C LEU A 127 -7.86 -7.87 -19.05
N PHE A 128 -7.35 -7.00 -19.92
CA PHE A 128 -8.03 -6.72 -21.19
C PHE A 128 -7.01 -6.38 -22.29
N SER A 129 -6.41 -7.41 -22.89
CA SER A 129 -6.00 -7.38 -24.30
C SER A 129 -7.06 -8.10 -25.13
#